data_AF-A0A1C5E544-F1
#
_entry.id   AF-A0A1C5E544-F1
#
_cell.length_a   1.000
_cell.length_b   1.000
_cell.length_c   1.000
_cell.angle_alpha   90.00
_cell.angle_beta   90.00
_cell.angle_gamma   90.00
#
_symmetry.space_group_name_H-M   'P 1'
#
loop_
_entity.id
_entity.type
_entity.pdbx_description
1 polymer ?
#
loop_
_entity_poly.entity_id
_entity_poly.type
_entity_poly.pdbx_seq_one_letter_code
_entity_poly.pdbx_strand_id
1 'polypeptide(L)'
;MVAWDIRPQGVQGQLKVTGTHAGDLEKALTALMATMSEAAQAAGTAVPGSQAATPLQGPVAPGKTPLSQKAMGPVAAALGEYLGERQKDFKAMAERIEAAVLGAVEATNAYCEGDLEAAEHAQNAAKAVRLDLLKDTGGHK
;
A
#
# COMPACT_ATOMS: atom_id res chain seq x y z
N MET A 1 22.87 20.73 25.71
CA MET A 1 21.93 19.79 25.08
C MET A 1 20.59 19.92 25.79
N VAL A 2 19.55 20.38 25.10
CA VAL A 2 18.18 20.19 25.58
C VAL A 2 17.84 18.74 25.25
N ALA A 3 18.00 17.85 26.24
CA ALA A 3 17.60 16.46 26.14
C ALA A 3 16.14 16.40 25.64
N TRP A 4 15.82 15.45 24.76
CA TRP A 4 14.44 15.23 24.32
C TRP A 4 13.51 15.12 25.53
N ASP A 5 12.71 16.16 25.80
CA ASP A 5 11.73 16.12 26.90
C ASP A 5 10.49 15.34 26.47
N ILE A 6 10.68 14.05 26.18
CA ILE A 6 9.60 13.14 25.79
C ILE A 6 9.13 12.33 27.00
N ARG A 7 7.82 12.06 27.04
CA ARG A 7 7.21 11.13 27.99
C ARG A 7 7.03 9.77 27.30
N PRO A 8 7.86 8.75 27.57
CA PRO A 8 7.81 7.48 26.82
C PRO A 8 6.43 6.82 26.84
N GLN A 9 5.74 6.86 27.98
CA GLN A 9 4.37 6.34 28.10
C GLN A 9 3.36 7.08 27.20
N GLY A 10 3.51 8.40 27.07
CA GLY A 10 2.67 9.20 26.17
C GLY A 10 2.94 8.87 24.70
N VAL A 11 4.21 8.67 24.34
CA VAL A 11 4.61 8.27 22.98
C VAL A 11 4.09 6.87 22.65
N GLN A 12 4.23 5.90 23.56
CA GLN A 12 3.67 4.55 23.38
C GLN A 12 2.14 4.56 23.22
N GLY A 13 1.44 5.39 24.00
CA GLY A 13 -0.01 5.58 23.86
C GLY A 13 -0.39 6.07 22.47
N GLN A 14 0.33 7.09 21.97
CA GLN A 14 0.09 7.64 20.64
C GLN A 14 0.48 6.69 19.51
N LEU A 15 1.54 5.90 19.70
CA LEU A 15 1.96 4.87 18.74
C LEU A 15 0.91 3.76 18.63
N LYS A 16 0.31 3.35 19.74
CA LYS A 16 -0.80 2.38 19.73
C LYS A 16 -1.99 2.90 18.92
N VAL A 17 -2.41 4.15 19.16
CA VAL A 17 -3.51 4.80 18.41
C VAL A 17 -3.17 4.89 16.92
N THR A 18 -1.95 5.32 16.60
CA THR A 18 -1.49 5.43 15.21
C THR A 18 -1.45 4.07 14.52
N GLY A 19 -0.99 3.01 15.21
CA GLY A 19 -1.02 1.64 14.71
C GLY A 19 -2.44 1.12 14.45
N THR A 20 -3.40 1.46 15.32
CA THR A 20 -4.83 1.15 15.07
C THR A 20 -5.33 1.84 13.80
N HIS A 21 -5.06 3.13 13.64
CA HIS A 21 -5.45 3.87 12.43
C HIS A 21 -4.76 3.37 11.16
N ALA A 22 -3.50 2.93 11.26
CA ALA A 22 -2.79 2.30 10.15
C ALA A 22 -3.48 0.99 9.73
N GLY A 23 -3.93 0.18 10.69
CA GLY A 23 -4.72 -1.03 10.39
C GLY A 23 -6.08 -0.72 9.76
N ASP A 24 -6.75 0.36 10.19
CA ASP A 24 -8.01 0.79 9.56
C ASP A 24 -7.79 1.32 8.13
N LEU A 25 -6.67 1.99 7.88
CA LEU A 25 -6.26 2.39 6.53
C LEU A 25 -6.00 1.17 5.63
N GLU A 26 -5.34 0.12 6.14
CA GLU A 26 -5.12 -1.13 5.40
C GLU A 26 -6.45 -1.79 5.00
N LYS A 27 -7.41 -1.85 5.92
CA LYS A 27 -8.77 -2.36 5.63
C LYS A 27 -9.46 -1.53 4.55
N ALA A 28 -9.39 -0.20 4.67
CA ALA A 28 -9.99 0.70 3.69
C ALA A 28 -9.35 0.55 2.30
N LEU A 29 -8.03 0.39 2.23
CA LEU A 29 -7.30 0.16 0.98
C LEU A 29 -7.69 -1.17 0.33
N THR A 30 -7.79 -2.24 1.14
CA THR A 30 -8.22 -3.56 0.67
C THR A 30 -9.66 -3.52 0.13
N ALA A 31 -10.56 -2.84 0.85
CA ALA A 31 -11.93 -2.63 0.41
C ALA A 31 -12.00 -1.80 -0.89
N LEU A 32 -11.17 -0.78 -1.05
CA LEU A 32 -11.05 -0.02 -2.29
C LEU A 32 -10.64 -0.93 -3.46
N MET A 33 -9.60 -1.75 -3.28
CA MET A 33 -9.16 -2.67 -4.33
C MET A 33 -10.25 -3.69 -4.72
N ALA A 34 -10.96 -4.24 -3.72
CA ALA A 34 -12.06 -5.17 -3.96
C ALA A 34 -13.21 -4.51 -4.73
N THR A 35 -13.69 -3.35 -4.27
CA THR A 35 -14.80 -2.62 -4.90
C THR A 35 -14.46 -2.14 -6.31
N MET A 36 -13.22 -1.73 -6.57
CA MET A 36 -12.79 -1.35 -7.91
C MET A 36 -12.70 -2.55 -8.86
N SER A 37 -12.28 -3.73 -8.38
CA SER A 37 -12.30 -4.97 -9.15
C SER A 37 -13.73 -5.40 -9.49
N GLU A 38 -14.63 -5.36 -8.52
CA GLU A 38 -16.06 -5.65 -8.73
C GLU A 38 -16.70 -4.67 -9.70
N ALA A 39 -16.42 -3.37 -9.57
CA ALA A 39 -16.90 -2.35 -10.49
C ALA A 39 -16.36 -2.55 -11.91
N ALA A 40 -15.08 -2.92 -12.07
CA ALA A 40 -14.50 -3.24 -13.37
C ALA A 40 -15.14 -4.49 -13.99
N GLN A 41 -15.45 -5.52 -13.20
CA GLN A 41 -16.14 -6.72 -13.69
C GLN A 41 -17.59 -6.42 -14.11
N ALA A 42 -18.32 -5.62 -13.31
CA ALA A 42 -19.67 -5.20 -13.62
C ALA A 42 -19.72 -4.30 -14.85
N ALA A 43 -18.83 -3.31 -14.95
CA ALA A 43 -18.76 -2.38 -16.07
C ALA A 43 -18.15 -3.00 -17.34
N GLY A 44 -17.38 -4.09 -17.20
CA GLY A 44 -16.91 -4.92 -18.32
C GLY A 44 -18.02 -5.62 -19.10
N THR A 45 -19.28 -5.43 -18.72
CA THR A 45 -20.46 -5.85 -19.48
C THR A 45 -20.98 -4.78 -20.45
N ALA A 46 -20.61 -3.51 -20.25
CA ALA A 46 -20.97 -2.40 -21.14
C ALA A 46 -19.94 -2.28 -22.28
N VAL A 47 -20.00 -3.22 -23.22
CA VAL A 47 -19.14 -3.22 -24.41
C VAL A 47 -19.96 -2.81 -25.63
N PRO A 48 -19.51 -1.84 -26.45
CA PRO A 48 -20.15 -1.53 -27.73
C PRO A 48 -20.29 -2.80 -28.57
N GLY A 49 -21.44 -3.02 -29.21
CA GLY A 49 -21.81 -4.29 -29.85
C GLY A 49 -20.83 -4.84 -30.90
N SER A 50 -19.94 -4.01 -31.44
CA SER A 50 -18.87 -4.40 -32.37
C SER A 50 -17.58 -4.89 -31.70
N GLN A 51 -17.44 -4.72 -30.37
CA GLN A 51 -16.25 -5.10 -29.59
C GLN A 51 -16.54 -6.17 -28.53
N ALA A 52 -17.78 -6.65 -28.38
CA ALA A 52 -18.19 -7.59 -27.33
C ALA A 52 -17.34 -8.89 -27.28
N ALA A 53 -16.75 -9.27 -28.40
CA ALA A 53 -15.87 -10.41 -28.54
C ALA A 53 -14.75 -10.09 -29.54
N THR A 54 -13.50 -10.04 -29.09
CA THR A 54 -12.33 -10.07 -29.99
C THR A 54 -12.01 -11.52 -30.32
N PRO A 55 -11.99 -11.92 -31.61
CA PRO A 55 -11.54 -13.24 -32.01
C PRO A 55 -10.05 -13.39 -31.70
N LEU A 56 -9.68 -14.37 -30.89
CA LEU A 56 -8.28 -14.65 -30.53
C LEU A 56 -7.53 -15.44 -31.62
N GLN A 57 -8.25 -15.94 -32.64
CA GLN A 57 -7.66 -16.72 -33.72
C GLN A 57 -8.39 -16.45 -35.05
N GLY A 58 -7.64 -16.54 -36.15
CA GLY A 58 -8.15 -16.39 -37.53
C GLY A 58 -9.27 -17.38 -37.90
N PRO A 59 -9.79 -17.35 -39.14
CA PRO A 59 -11.02 -18.04 -39.53
C PRO A 59 -11.02 -19.51 -39.09
N VAL A 60 -11.92 -19.85 -38.17
CA VAL A 60 -12.09 -21.22 -37.66
C VAL A 60 -12.88 -22.06 -38.67
N ALA A 61 -12.55 -23.34 -38.76
CA ALA A 61 -13.24 -24.28 -39.64
C ALA A 61 -14.76 -24.35 -39.33
N PRO A 62 -15.62 -24.58 -40.35
CA PRO A 62 -17.06 -24.67 -40.14
C PRO A 62 -17.40 -25.71 -39.06
N GLY A 63 -18.16 -25.30 -38.04
CA GLY A 63 -18.62 -26.18 -36.96
C GLY A 63 -17.80 -26.13 -35.66
N LYS A 64 -16.77 -25.28 -35.55
CA LYS A 64 -16.07 -25.03 -34.28
C LYS A 64 -16.32 -23.62 -33.75
N THR A 65 -16.60 -23.52 -32.45
CA THR A 65 -16.80 -22.22 -31.78
C THR A 65 -15.48 -21.44 -31.79
N PRO A 66 -15.45 -20.19 -32.31
CA PRO A 66 -14.26 -19.36 -32.25
C PRO A 66 -13.82 -19.12 -30.81
N LEU A 67 -12.52 -19.21 -30.52
CA LEU A 67 -11.97 -18.66 -29.28
C LEU A 67 -12.15 -17.15 -29.33
N SER A 68 -12.98 -16.62 -28.44
CA SER A 68 -13.20 -15.19 -28.27
C SER A 68 -12.84 -14.79 -26.86
N GLN A 69 -12.17 -13.65 -26.72
CA GLN A 69 -12.02 -13.01 -25.42
C GLN A 69 -13.10 -11.95 -25.28
N LYS A 70 -13.80 -11.97 -24.15
CA LYS A 70 -14.72 -10.90 -23.76
C LYS A 70 -13.91 -9.62 -23.63
N ALA A 71 -14.21 -8.61 -24.44
CA ALA A 71 -13.49 -7.35 -24.33
C ALA A 71 -13.84 -6.67 -23.00
N MET A 72 -12.84 -6.07 -22.37
CA MET A 72 -13.06 -5.21 -21.21
C MET A 72 -13.69 -3.90 -21.70
N GLY A 73 -14.83 -3.53 -21.12
CA GLY A 73 -15.48 -2.24 -21.40
C GLY A 73 -14.58 -1.05 -21.01
N PRO A 74 -14.79 0.14 -21.60
CA PRO A 74 -13.91 1.30 -21.41
C PRO A 74 -13.79 1.75 -19.95
N VAL A 75 -14.83 1.55 -19.14
CA VAL A 75 -14.81 1.85 -17.69
C VAL A 75 -13.91 0.88 -16.93
N ALA A 76 -13.92 -0.41 -17.29
CA ALA A 76 -13.05 -1.40 -16.69
C ALA A 76 -11.56 -1.13 -17.01
N ALA A 77 -11.28 -0.68 -18.23
CA ALA A 77 -9.95 -0.24 -18.63
C ALA A 77 -9.49 0.99 -17.83
N ALA A 78 -10.33 2.03 -17.72
CA ALA A 78 -10.01 3.24 -16.96
C ALA A 78 -9.78 2.98 -15.46
N LEU A 79 -10.56 2.08 -14.85
CA LEU A 79 -10.36 1.67 -13.45
C LEU A 79 -9.04 0.92 -13.27
N GLY A 80 -8.67 0.06 -14.22
CA GLY A 80 -7.39 -0.64 -14.22
C GLY A 80 -6.20 0.31 -14.34
N GLU A 81 -6.30 1.30 -15.23
CA GLU A 81 -5.27 2.34 -15.41
C GLU A 81 -5.13 3.22 -14.16
N TYR A 82 -6.24 3.70 -13.60
CA TYR A 82 -6.25 4.46 -12.35
C TYR A 82 -5.57 3.69 -11.21
N LEU A 83 -5.92 2.41 -11.02
CA LEU A 83 -5.30 1.58 -9.99
C LEU A 83 -3.81 1.38 -10.24
N GLY A 84 -3.42 1.12 -11.48
CA GLY A 84 -2.01 0.93 -11.87
C GLY A 84 -1.15 2.17 -11.58
N GLU A 85 -1.68 3.36 -11.83
CA GLU A 85 -1.02 4.62 -11.50
C GLU A 85 -0.97 4.85 -9.98
N ARG A 86 -2.10 4.67 -9.29
CA ARG A 86 -2.23 4.99 -7.86
C ARG A 86 -1.53 4.00 -6.94
N GLN A 87 -1.23 2.80 -7.41
CA GLN A 87 -0.54 1.76 -6.64
C GLN A 87 0.79 2.28 -6.08
N LYS A 88 1.54 3.08 -6.84
CA LYS A 88 2.81 3.67 -6.40
C LYS A 88 2.61 4.63 -5.24
N ASP A 89 1.56 5.44 -5.29
CA ASP A 89 1.23 6.41 -4.24
C ASP A 89 0.79 5.70 -2.96
N PHE A 90 -0.03 4.66 -3.07
CA PHE A 90 -0.47 3.86 -1.92
C PHE A 90 0.72 3.15 -1.25
N LYS A 91 1.62 2.59 -2.05
CA LYS A 91 2.85 1.97 -1.54
C LYS A 91 3.73 3.01 -0.83
N ALA A 92 3.98 4.16 -1.45
CA ALA A 92 4.80 5.22 -0.85
C ALA A 92 4.17 5.80 0.43
N MET A 93 2.83 5.84 0.52
CA MET A 93 2.12 6.23 1.73
C MET A 93 2.32 5.20 2.85
N ALA A 94 2.14 3.91 2.54
CA ALA A 94 2.32 2.82 3.50
C ALA A 94 3.76 2.79 4.04
N GLU A 95 4.76 2.90 3.17
CA GLU A 95 6.18 2.91 3.56
C GLU A 95 6.52 4.07 4.49
N ARG A 96 5.94 5.26 4.26
CA ARG A 96 6.12 6.43 5.14
C ARG A 96 5.46 6.24 6.50
N ILE A 97 4.26 5.66 6.54
CA ILE A 97 3.57 5.35 7.80
C ILE A 97 4.38 4.35 8.61
N GLU A 98 4.85 3.28 7.96
CA GLU A 98 5.68 2.26 8.60
C GLU A 98 6.99 2.86 9.12
N ALA A 99 7.70 3.67 8.32
CA ALA A 99 8.94 4.30 8.72
C ALA A 99 8.75 5.26 9.91
N ALA A 100 7.66 6.02 9.91
CA ALA A 100 7.34 6.94 11.00
C ALA A 100 7.03 6.19 12.31
N VAL A 101 6.25 5.10 12.24
CA VAL A 101 5.91 4.30 13.43
C VAL A 101 7.15 3.58 13.97
N LEU A 102 7.90 2.89 13.11
CA LEU A 102 9.10 2.15 13.51
C LEU A 102 10.18 3.08 14.07
N GLY A 103 10.47 4.19 13.38
CA GLY A 103 11.47 5.12 13.89
C GLY A 103 11.05 5.82 15.17
N ALA A 104 9.76 6.07 15.39
CA ALA A 104 9.29 6.59 16.66
C ALA A 104 9.38 5.56 17.79
N VAL A 105 9.11 4.27 17.54
CA VAL A 105 9.32 3.19 18.50
C VAL A 105 10.81 3.09 18.85
N GLU A 106 11.66 2.94 17.84
CA GLU A 106 13.09 2.71 18.01
C GLU A 106 13.77 3.90 18.69
N ALA A 107 13.43 5.12 18.26
CA ALA A 107 13.98 6.31 18.88
C ALA A 107 13.54 6.48 20.34
N THR A 108 12.31 6.06 20.68
CA THR A 108 11.83 6.10 22.07
C THR A 108 12.53 5.05 22.92
N ASN A 109 12.77 3.84 22.38
CA ASN A 109 13.48 2.78 23.06
C ASN A 109 14.94 3.17 23.34
N ALA A 110 15.68 3.61 22.30
CA ALA A 110 17.05 4.09 22.43
C ALA A 110 17.15 5.26 23.42
N TYR A 111 16.19 6.19 23.40
CA TYR A 111 16.11 7.27 24.39
C TYR A 111 15.93 6.74 25.83
N CYS A 112 15.11 5.71 26.04
CA CYS A 112 14.92 5.10 27.37
C CYS A 112 16.17 4.36 27.85
N GLU A 113 16.95 3.81 26.94
CA GLU A 113 18.23 3.14 27.21
C GLU A 113 19.38 4.13 27.44
N GLY A 114 19.16 5.42 27.15
CA GLY A 114 20.14 6.48 27.30
C GLY A 114 21.06 6.66 26.08
N ASP A 115 20.80 5.93 24.99
CA ASP A 115 21.54 6.06 23.73
C ASP A 115 20.88 7.10 22.82
N LEU A 116 21.34 8.35 22.96
CA LEU A 116 20.82 9.47 22.19
C LEU A 116 21.25 9.44 20.71
N GLU A 117 22.39 8.83 20.40
CA GLU A 117 22.88 8.73 19.02
C GLU A 117 22.04 7.72 18.24
N ALA A 118 21.74 6.57 18.83
CA ALA A 118 20.81 5.60 18.25
C ALA A 118 19.41 6.19 18.08
N ALA A 119 18.94 7.00 19.04
CA ALA A 119 17.66 7.67 18.95
C ALA A 119 17.60 8.68 17.79
N GLU A 120 18.64 9.49 17.61
CA GLU A 120 18.77 10.42 16.49
C GLU A 120 18.87 9.68 15.15
N HIS A 121 19.64 8.59 15.10
CA HIS A 121 19.79 7.77 13.91
C HIS A 121 18.44 7.18 13.46
N ALA A 122 17.67 6.61 14.40
CA ALA A 122 16.33 6.10 14.13
C ALA A 122 15.38 7.19 13.61
N GLN A 123 15.42 8.40 14.20
CA GLN A 123 14.62 9.52 13.73
C GLN A 123 15.01 9.94 12.30
N ASN A 124 16.31 10.00 12.00
CA ASN A 124 16.80 10.38 10.67
C ASN A 124 16.49 9.31 9.62
N ALA A 125 16.57 8.03 9.98
CA ALA A 125 16.14 6.93 9.13
C ALA A 125 14.63 7.02 8.80
N ALA A 126 13.79 7.35 9.77
CA ALA A 126 12.36 7.58 9.53
C ALA A 126 12.08 8.77 8.60
N LYS A 127 12.76 9.91 8.82
CA LYS A 127 12.63 11.08 7.92
C LYS A 127 13.01 10.76 6.48
N ALA A 128 14.02 9.92 6.30
CA ALA A 128 14.49 9.47 4.99
C ALA A 128 13.70 8.28 4.42
N VAL A 129 12.69 7.76 5.13
CA VAL A 129 11.89 6.57 4.75
C VAL A 129 12.79 5.35 4.49
N ARG A 130 13.82 5.18 5.33
CA ARG A 130 14.80 4.09 5.24
C ARG A 130 14.35 2.91 6.12
N LEU A 131 13.38 2.16 5.60
CA LEU A 131 12.83 0.99 6.28
C LEU A 131 13.84 -0.12 6.51
N ASP A 132 14.87 -0.21 5.67
CA ASP A 132 15.98 -1.14 5.81
C ASP A 132 16.73 -0.91 7.13
N LEU A 133 17.06 0.34 7.43
CA LEU A 133 17.80 0.72 8.63
C LEU A 133 16.97 0.57 9.91
N LEU A 134 15.64 0.71 9.81
CA LEU A 134 14.71 0.59 10.94
C LEU A 134 14.35 -0.86 11.27
N LYS A 135 14.48 -1.77 10.30
CA LYS A 135 14.18 -3.20 10.48
C LYS A 135 15.38 -3.98 11.00
N ASP A 136 16.60 -3.56 10.67
CA ASP A 136 17.83 -4.20 11.15
C ASP A 136 18.11 -3.93 12.65
N THR A 137 17.71 -2.77 13.17
CA THR A 137 17.83 -2.43 14.60
C THR A 137 16.96 -3.29 15.51
N GLY A 138 15.82 -3.81 15.03
CA GLY A 138 14.97 -4.74 15.77
C GLY A 138 15.40 -6.21 15.73
N GLY A 139 16.54 -6.52 15.07
CA GLY A 139 17.02 -7.87 14.77
C GLY A 139 17.98 -8.47 15.80
N HIS A 140 18.16 -7.90 16.98
CA HIS A 140 19.02 -8.48 18.02
C HIS A 140 18.27 -9.57 18.80
N LYS A 141 18.52 -10.83 18.39
CA LYS A 141 18.41 -12.02 19.25
C LYS A 141 19.47 -12.02 20.34
#